data_AF-A0A7X3G7T0-F1
#
_entry.id   AF-A0A7X3G7T0-F1
#
_cell.length_a   1.000
_cell.length_b   1.000
_cell.length_c   1.000
_cell.angle_alpha   90.00
_cell.angle_beta   90.00
_cell.angle_gamma   90.00
#
_symmetry.space_group_name_H-M   'P 1'
#
loop_
_entity.id
_entity.type
_entity.pdbx_description
1 polymer ?
#
loop_
_entity_poly.entity_id
_entity_poly.type
_entity_poly.pdbx_seq_one_letter_code
_entity_poly.pdbx_strand_id
1 'polypeptide(L)'
;MAAARKGSQVITHMAIGFAIAYAFTGSIALGGLAVVVEPVLNVLLLPFHERAWARGVHAASGRRRYLLASLEKISQAVMHAVIAFLVLYLATGSVAFGGMAALLEPVCNVILMPLHDRLWDNAIGRGVSTSPT
;
A
#
# COMPACT_ATOMS: atom_id res chain seq x y z
N MET A 1 17.60 9.11 10.00
CA MET A 1 17.60 8.62 8.61
C MET A 1 16.50 7.59 8.33
N ALA A 2 16.42 6.47 9.06
CA ALA A 2 15.41 5.42 8.80
C ALA A 2 13.94 5.88 8.90
N ALA A 3 13.59 6.68 9.90
CA ALA A 3 12.23 7.24 10.05
C ALA A 3 11.85 8.20 8.91
N ALA A 4 12.80 8.99 8.41
CA ALA A 4 12.58 9.92 7.30
C ALA A 4 12.31 9.17 5.98
N ARG A 5 13.02 8.07 5.73
CA ARG A 5 12.79 7.22 4.54
C ARG A 5 11.42 6.54 4.56
N LYS A 6 11.00 6.05 5.73
CA LYS A 6 9.66 5.47 5.91
C LYS A 6 8.56 6.51 5.77
N GLY A 7 8.78 7.71 6.30
CA GLY A 7 7.87 8.84 6.12
C GLY A 7 7.74 9.26 4.66
N SER A 8 8.86 9.42 3.94
CA SER A 8 8.84 9.82 2.53
C SER A 8 8.13 8.78 1.67
N GLN A 9 8.34 7.49 1.94
CA GLN A 9 7.66 6.38 1.27
C GLN A 9 6.13 6.49 1.38
N VAL A 10 5.62 6.74 2.59
CA VAL A 10 4.18 6.89 2.83
C VAL A 10 3.64 8.14 2.14
N ILE A 11 4.35 9.27 2.24
CA ILE A 11 3.93 10.53 1.59
C ILE A 11 3.88 10.37 0.08
N THR A 12 4.90 9.74 -0.51
CA THR A 12 4.94 9.46 -1.95
C THR A 12 3.77 8.57 -2.37
N HIS A 13 3.49 7.50 -1.63
CA HIS A 13 2.33 6.63 -1.91
C HIS A 13 1.00 7.39 -1.85
N MET A 14 0.78 8.21 -0.81
CA MET A 14 -0.42 9.02 -0.67
C MET A 14 -0.55 10.07 -1.78
N ALA A 15 0.56 10.70 -2.17
CA ALA A 15 0.58 11.68 -3.27
C ALA A 15 0.26 11.04 -4.63
N ILE A 16 0.79 9.83 -4.89
CA ILE A 16 0.49 9.07 -6.10
C ILE A 16 -1.00 8.72 -6.13
N GLY A 17 -1.52 8.10 -5.07
CA GLY A 17 -2.93 7.74 -4.96
C GLY A 17 -3.85 8.94 -5.17
N PHE A 18 -3.52 10.09 -4.58
CA PHE A 18 -4.25 11.34 -4.78
C PHE A 18 -4.20 11.80 -6.24
N ALA A 19 -3.01 11.84 -6.84
CA ALA A 19 -2.82 12.31 -8.22
C ALA A 19 -3.61 11.46 -9.21
N ILE A 20 -3.62 10.14 -9.03
CA ILE A 20 -4.39 9.20 -9.84
C ILE A 20 -5.89 9.46 -9.67
N ALA A 21 -6.37 9.47 -8.43
CA ALA A 21 -7.79 9.66 -8.15
C ALA A 21 -8.28 11.03 -8.66
N TYR A 22 -7.48 12.08 -8.51
CA TYR A 22 -7.77 13.40 -9.07
C TYR A 22 -7.76 13.39 -10.60
N ALA A 23 -6.78 12.77 -11.25
CA ALA A 23 -6.70 12.68 -12.71
C ALA A 23 -7.94 11.98 -13.31
N PHE A 24 -8.49 11.00 -12.59
CA PHE A 24 -9.67 10.25 -13.06
C PHE A 24 -11.00 10.89 -12.70
N THR A 25 -11.12 11.51 -11.52
CA THR A 25 -12.39 12.08 -11.05
C THR A 25 -12.55 13.56 -11.37
N GLY A 26 -11.45 14.27 -11.64
CA GLY A 26 -11.40 15.73 -11.74
C GLY A 26 -11.72 16.44 -10.42
N SER A 27 -11.89 15.71 -9.31
CA SER A 27 -12.40 16.22 -8.04
C SER A 27 -11.38 16.06 -6.92
N ILE A 28 -10.94 17.19 -6.36
CA ILE A 28 -10.05 17.21 -5.19
C ILE A 28 -10.73 16.53 -3.99
N ALA A 29 -12.05 16.73 -3.84
CA ALA A 29 -12.80 16.14 -2.74
C ALA A 29 -12.84 14.60 -2.84
N LEU A 30 -13.12 14.04 -4.03
CA LEU A 30 -13.14 12.59 -4.23
C LEU A 30 -11.75 11.98 -4.14
N GLY A 31 -10.73 12.64 -4.70
CA GLY A 31 -9.34 12.20 -4.60
C GLY A 31 -8.80 12.22 -3.17
N GLY A 32 -9.12 13.27 -2.40
CA GLY A 32 -8.74 13.37 -0.99
C GLY A 32 -9.47 12.35 -0.12
N LEU A 33 -10.76 12.13 -0.36
CA LEU A 33 -11.53 11.12 0.35
C LEU A 33 -11.00 9.71 0.08
N ALA A 34 -10.73 9.37 -1.19
CA ALA A 34 -10.21 8.05 -1.57
C ALA A 34 -8.88 7.74 -0.85
N VAL A 35 -7.95 8.70 -0.82
CA VAL A 35 -6.64 8.57 -0.16
C VAL A 35 -6.72 8.34 1.35
N VAL A 36 -7.79 8.80 2.01
CA VAL A 36 -7.94 8.66 3.46
C VAL A 36 -8.81 7.46 3.83
N VAL A 37 -9.89 7.23 3.11
CA VAL A 37 -10.86 6.16 3.43
C VAL A 37 -10.22 4.79 3.34
N GLU A 38 -9.38 4.56 2.34
CA GLU A 38 -8.70 3.29 2.14
C GLU A 38 -7.78 2.89 3.31
N PRO A 39 -6.80 3.72 3.75
CA PRO A 39 -5.99 3.39 4.92
C PRO A 39 -6.81 3.30 6.22
N VAL A 40 -7.88 4.09 6.38
CA VAL A 40 -8.76 3.99 7.55
C VAL A 40 -9.45 2.63 7.59
N LEU A 41 -10.07 2.20 6.49
CA LEU A 41 -10.73 0.89 6.42
C LEU A 41 -9.73 -0.25 6.61
N ASN A 42 -8.55 -0.15 6.01
CA ASN A 42 -7.49 -1.15 6.20
C ASN A 42 -7.02 -1.24 7.65
N VAL A 43 -6.76 -0.10 8.33
CA VAL A 43 -6.37 -0.10 9.75
C VAL A 43 -7.45 -0.70 10.64
N LEU A 44 -8.72 -0.51 10.28
CA LEU A 44 -9.83 -1.11 11.02
C LEU A 44 -9.97 -2.61 10.76
N LEU A 45 -9.77 -3.09 9.54
CA LEU A 45 -10.00 -4.49 9.13
C LEU A 45 -8.79 -5.40 9.36
N LEU A 46 -7.57 -4.88 9.24
CA LEU A 46 -6.31 -5.63 9.44
C LEU A 46 -6.28 -6.41 10.76
N PRO A 47 -6.59 -5.80 11.93
CA PRO A 47 -6.56 -6.52 13.20
C PRO A 47 -7.54 -7.70 13.27
N PHE A 48 -8.69 -7.60 12.60
CA PHE A 48 -9.64 -8.71 12.54
C PHE A 48 -9.14 -9.82 11.63
N HIS A 49 -8.58 -9.47 10.48
CA HIS A 49 -7.96 -10.42 9.56
C HIS A 49 -6.81 -11.17 10.25
N GLU A 50 -5.86 -10.47 10.88
CA GLU A 50 -4.74 -11.08 11.60
C GLU A 50 -5.22 -12.00 12.73
N ARG A 51 -6.24 -11.59 13.50
CA ARG A 51 -6.83 -12.45 14.55
C ARG A 51 -7.48 -13.72 13.99
N ALA A 52 -8.06 -13.66 12.80
CA ALA A 52 -8.65 -14.82 12.14
C ALA A 52 -7.58 -15.86 11.76
N TRP A 53 -6.39 -15.40 11.34
CA TRP A 53 -5.27 -16.26 10.95
C TRP A 53 -4.37 -16.69 12.11
N ALA A 54 -4.31 -15.91 13.19
CA ALA A 54 -3.40 -16.10 14.32
C ALA A 54 -3.43 -17.54 14.87
N ARG A 55 -4.62 -18.12 15.07
CA ARG A 55 -4.74 -19.49 15.62
C ARG A 55 -4.14 -20.54 14.70
N GLY A 56 -4.37 -20.42 13.39
CA GLY A 56 -3.90 -21.39 12.38
C GLY A 56 -2.40 -21.27 12.08
N VAL A 57 -1.90 -20.03 11.97
CA VAL A 57 -0.49 -19.75 11.67
C VAL A 57 0.41 -20.07 12.86
N HIS A 58 -0.01 -19.71 14.09
CA HIS A 58 0.81 -19.96 15.29
C HIS A 58 0.82 -21.44 15.73
N ALA A 59 -0.25 -22.19 15.46
CA ALA A 59 -0.32 -23.63 15.76
C ALA A 59 0.43 -24.50 14.72
N ALA A 60 0.80 -23.94 13.57
CA ALA A 60 1.51 -24.68 12.52
C ALA A 60 3.04 -24.65 12.71
N SER A 61 3.68 -25.78 12.43
CA SER A 61 5.13 -25.97 12.51
C SER A 61 5.73 -26.30 11.13
N GLY A 62 6.99 -25.94 10.90
CA GLY A 62 7.74 -26.29 9.70
C GLY A 62 7.17 -25.69 8.40
N ARG A 63 7.16 -26.46 7.30
CA ARG A 63 6.73 -26.02 5.96
C ARG A 63 5.31 -25.46 5.92
N ARG A 64 4.40 -26.00 6.75
CA ARG A 64 3.00 -25.57 6.84
C ARG A 64 2.86 -24.16 7.38
N ARG A 65 3.73 -23.72 8.30
CA ARG A 65 3.73 -22.35 8.82
C ARG A 65 4.06 -21.34 7.73
N TYR A 66 5.06 -21.64 6.89
CA TYR A 66 5.43 -20.77 5.76
C TYR A 66 4.29 -20.66 4.75
N LEU A 67 3.63 -21.78 4.42
CA LEU A 67 2.47 -21.77 3.53
C LEU A 67 1.31 -20.93 4.10
N LEU A 68 0.96 -21.12 5.37
CA LEU A 68 -0.12 -20.35 6.01
C LEU A 68 0.24 -18.86 6.12
N ALA A 69 1.49 -18.53 6.46
CA ALA A 69 1.97 -17.16 6.49
C ALA A 69 1.93 -16.50 5.09
N SER A 70 2.29 -17.23 4.04
CA SER A 70 2.16 -16.71 2.66
C SER A 70 0.70 -16.51 2.26
N LEU A 71 -0.19 -17.43 2.66
CA LEU A 71 -1.62 -17.32 2.38
C LEU A 71 -2.24 -16.13 3.11
N GLU A 72 -1.86 -15.90 4.36
CA GLU A 72 -2.27 -14.72 5.14
C GLU A 72 -1.86 -13.41 4.43
N LYS A 73 -0.65 -13.34 3.87
CA LYS A 73 -0.21 -12.15 3.11
C LYS A 73 -0.94 -11.98 1.78
N ILE A 74 -1.22 -13.08 1.09
CA ILE A 74 -2.03 -13.05 -0.14
C ILE A 74 -3.46 -12.59 0.19
N SER A 75 -4.07 -13.12 1.25
CA SER A 75 -5.43 -12.71 1.64
C SER A 75 -5.48 -11.27 2.14
N GLN A 76 -4.43 -10.78 2.81
CA GLN A 76 -4.28 -9.37 3.17
C GLN A 76 -4.26 -8.48 1.90
N ALA A 77 -3.50 -8.87 0.87
CA ALA A 77 -3.44 -8.12 -0.39
C ALA A 77 -4.77 -8.16 -1.15
N VAL A 78 -5.47 -9.30 -1.16
CA VAL A 78 -6.80 -9.42 -1.78
C VAL A 78 -7.83 -8.55 -1.05
N MET A 79 -7.84 -8.56 0.28
CA MET A 79 -8.72 -7.71 1.07
C MET A 79 -8.51 -6.23 0.74
N HIS A 80 -7.25 -5.79 0.71
CA HIS A 80 -6.88 -4.43 0.31
C HIS A 80 -7.41 -4.09 -1.08
N ALA A 81 -7.16 -4.94 -2.08
CA ALA A 81 -7.61 -4.72 -3.44
C ALA A 81 -9.15 -4.63 -3.55
N VAL A 82 -9.88 -5.42 -2.78
CA VAL A 82 -11.35 -5.37 -2.70
C VAL A 82 -11.81 -4.06 -2.06
N ILE A 83 -11.17 -3.61 -0.98
CA ILE A 83 -11.51 -2.34 -0.33
C ILE A 83 -11.26 -1.17 -1.29
N ALA A 84 -10.09 -1.12 -1.93
CA ALA A 84 -9.76 -0.10 -2.92
C ALA A 84 -10.76 -0.09 -4.09
N PHE A 85 -11.10 -1.28 -4.61
CA PHE A 85 -12.15 -1.43 -5.63
C PHE A 85 -13.48 -0.84 -5.16
N LEU A 86 -13.96 -1.25 -3.98
CA LEU A 86 -15.28 -0.87 -3.48
C LEU A 86 -15.35 0.61 -3.16
N VAL A 87 -14.32 1.18 -2.54
CA VAL A 87 -14.28 2.62 -2.23
C VAL A 87 -14.39 3.43 -3.52
N LEU A 88 -13.60 3.10 -4.54
CA LEU A 88 -13.62 3.87 -5.77
C LEU A 88 -14.85 3.58 -6.64
N TYR A 89 -15.36 2.34 -6.62
CA TYR A 89 -16.63 1.98 -7.24
C TYR A 89 -17.79 2.75 -6.62
N LEU A 90 -17.88 2.82 -5.29
CA LEU A 90 -18.93 3.56 -4.59
C LEU A 90 -18.80 5.07 -4.80
N ALA A 91 -17.57 5.59 -4.88
CA ALA A 91 -17.32 7.01 -5.11
C ALA A 91 -17.64 7.46 -6.54
N THR A 92 -17.47 6.58 -7.54
CA THR A 92 -17.58 6.93 -8.97
C THR A 92 -18.76 6.30 -9.70
N GLY A 93 -19.35 5.24 -9.14
CA GLY A 93 -20.35 4.39 -9.80
C GLY A 93 -19.78 3.47 -10.90
N SER A 94 -18.47 3.47 -11.14
CA SER A 94 -17.84 2.79 -12.29
C SER A 94 -17.01 1.59 -11.88
N VAL A 95 -17.36 0.42 -12.43
CA VAL A 95 -16.59 -0.82 -12.26
C VAL A 95 -15.18 -0.68 -12.85
N ALA A 96 -15.02 0.08 -13.94
CA ALA A 96 -13.73 0.32 -14.56
C ALA A 96 -12.79 1.09 -13.62
N PHE A 97 -13.29 2.13 -12.94
CA PHE A 97 -12.49 2.88 -11.97
C PHE A 97 -12.13 2.02 -10.76
N GLY A 98 -13.11 1.30 -10.17
CA GLY A 98 -12.82 0.36 -9.09
C GLY A 98 -11.77 -0.70 -9.46
N GLY A 99 -11.90 -1.31 -10.64
CA GLY A 99 -10.96 -2.32 -11.13
C GLY A 99 -9.56 -1.75 -11.36
N MET A 100 -9.47 -0.51 -11.82
CA MET A 100 -8.20 0.19 -11.96
C MET A 100 -7.54 0.43 -10.61
N ALA A 101 -8.25 0.94 -9.60
CA ALA A 101 -7.68 1.16 -8.26
C ALA A 101 -7.09 -0.12 -7.66
N ALA A 102 -7.81 -1.24 -7.77
CA ALA A 102 -7.35 -2.53 -7.28
C ALA A 102 -6.02 -3.02 -7.87
N LEU A 103 -5.70 -2.60 -9.11
CA LEU A 103 -4.49 -3.00 -9.83
C LEU A 103 -3.38 -1.96 -9.76
N LEU A 104 -3.76 -0.69 -9.80
CA LEU A 104 -2.84 0.41 -10.06
C LEU A 104 -1.95 0.68 -8.85
N GLU A 105 -2.47 0.47 -7.64
CA GLU A 105 -1.70 0.59 -6.42
C GLU A 105 -0.56 -0.45 -6.29
N PRO A 106 -0.78 -1.78 -6.47
CA PRO A 106 0.33 -2.73 -6.50
C PRO A 106 1.31 -2.47 -7.65
N VAL A 107 0.85 -2.02 -8.82
CA VAL A 107 1.73 -1.65 -9.94
C VAL A 107 2.61 -0.45 -9.60
N CYS A 108 2.03 0.62 -9.03
CA CYS A 108 2.78 1.78 -8.57
C CYS A 108 3.73 1.42 -7.43
N ASN A 109 3.34 0.59 -6.48
CA ASN A 109 4.23 0.15 -5.41
C ASN A 109 5.39 -0.73 -5.92
N VAL A 110 5.20 -1.53 -6.98
CA VAL A 110 6.30 -2.33 -7.56
C VAL A 110 7.24 -1.47 -8.41
N ILE A 111 6.73 -0.45 -9.11
CA ILE A 111 7.52 0.35 -10.07
C ILE A 111 8.09 1.62 -9.43
N LEU A 112 7.26 2.41 -8.73
CA LEU A 112 7.66 3.70 -8.17
C LEU A 112 8.48 3.55 -6.90
N MET A 113 8.25 2.53 -6.07
CA MET A 113 9.04 2.37 -4.84
C MET A 113 10.53 2.12 -5.12
N PRO A 114 10.93 1.20 -6.02
CA PRO A 114 12.34 1.04 -6.37
C PRO A 114 12.92 2.30 -7.01
N LEU A 115 12.11 3.05 -7.77
CA LEU A 115 12.55 4.31 -8.38
C LEU A 115 12.75 5.42 -7.32
N HIS A 116 11.81 5.58 -6.39
CA HIS A 116 11.91 6.49 -5.25
C HIS A 116 13.14 6.14 -4.41
N ASP A 117 13.35 4.86 -4.10
CA ASP A 117 14.51 4.40 -3.34
C ASP A 117 15.82 4.70 -4.08
N ARG A 118 15.89 4.42 -5.39
CA ARG A 118 17.05 4.77 -6.22
C ARG A 118 17.30 6.28 -6.29
N LEU A 119 16.25 7.09 -6.43
CA LEU A 119 16.36 8.55 -6.47
C LEU A 119 16.81 9.11 -5.12
N TRP A 120 16.29 8.57 -4.02
CA TRP A 120 16.68 8.94 -2.67
C TRP A 120 18.13 8.57 -2.38
N ASP A 121 18.55 7.37 -2.77
CA ASP A 121 19.94 6.92 -2.60
C ASP A 121 20.89 7.74 -3.49
N ASN A 122 20.46 8.18 -4.68
CA ASN A 122 21.25 9.07 -5.54
C ASN A 122 21.30 10.53 -5.02
N ALA A 123 20.23 11.01 -4.40
CA ALA A 123 20.13 12.36 -3.86
C ALA A 123 20.84 12.51 -2.50
N ILE A 124 20.81 11.47 -1.65
CA ILE A 124 21.37 11.49 -0.28
C ILE A 124 22.69 10.71 -0.18
N GLY A 125 22.91 9.69 -1.01
CA GLY A 125 24.16 8.90 -1.04
C GLY A 125 25.39 9.68 -1.52
N ARG A 126 25.21 10.88 -2.07
CA ARG A 126 26.31 11.83 -2.34
C ARG A 126 26.78 12.62 -1.12
N GLY A 127 26.12 12.47 0.04
CA GLY A 127 26.43 13.20 1.28
C GLY A 127 27.17 12.41 2.36
N VAL A 128 27.35 11.08 2.21
CA VAL A 128 28.07 10.25 3.20
C VAL A 128 29.26 9.56 2.54
N SER A 129 30.21 10.38 2.14
CA SER A 129 31.61 9.99 2.04
C SER A 129 32.41 10.86 3.00
N THR A 130 32.36 10.54 4.30
CA THR A 130 33.32 11.09 5.28
C THR A 130 33.72 10.02 6.31
N SER A 131 34.94 9.52 6.08
CA SER A 131 35.93 8.90 6.97
C SER A 131 35.59 7.63 7.78
N PRO A 132 36.34 6.53 7.58
CA PRO A 132 36.52 5.51 8.61
C PRO A 132 37.46 6.06 9.69
N THR A 133 37.07 5.95 10.95
CA THR A 133 37.97 6.03 12.12
C THR A 133 37.75 4.80 12.97
#